data_AF-A0AA43UCR2-F1
#
_entry.id   AF-A0AA43UCR2-F1
#
_cell.length_a   1.000
_cell.length_b   1.000
_cell.length_c   1.000
_cell.angle_alpha   90.00
_cell.angle_beta   90.00
_cell.angle_gamma   90.00
#
_symmetry.space_group_name_H-M   'P 1'
#
loop_
_entity.id
_entity.type
_entity.pdbx_description
1 polymer ?
#
loop_
_entity_poly.entity_id
_entity_poly.type
_entity_poly.pdbx_seq_one_letter_code
_entity_poly.pdbx_strand_id
1 'polypeptide(L)' 'MNTIDINQPIAEIINQHPELLDTFINLGFRPIANKAMRESVGRIISLKNGASMIGLPLDKLIQTLKWNGYKVIEEE' A
#
# COMPACT_ATOMS: atom_id res chain seq x y z
N MET A 1 18.44 0.06 0.10
CA MET A 1 17.38 -0.34 1.06
C MET A 1 16.05 0.06 0.43
N ASN A 2 15.08 -0.86 0.36
CA ASN A 2 13.77 -0.54 -0.20
C ASN A 2 12.93 0.14 0.89
N THR A 3 12.49 1.36 0.60
CA THR A 3 11.74 2.20 1.53
C THR A 3 10.34 2.41 0.97
N ILE A 4 9.32 2.23 1.79
CA ILE A 4 7.92 2.54 1.48
C ILE A 4 7.50 3.73 2.32
N ASP A 5 7.08 4.80 1.65
CA ASP A 5 6.36 5.89 2.29
C ASP A 5 4.86 5.59 2.25
N ILE A 6 4.24 5.50 3.41
CA ILE A 6 2.80 5.18 3.50
C ILE A 6 1.90 6.37 3.16
N ASN A 7 2.46 7.57 3.00
CA ASN A 7 1.73 8.74 2.49
C ASN A 7 1.68 8.78 0.95
N GLN A 8 2.47 7.95 0.27
CA GLN A 8 2.40 7.83 -1.19
C GLN A 8 1.13 7.13 -1.67
N PRO A 9 0.64 7.47 -2.89
CA PRO A 9 -0.45 6.77 -3.53
C PRO A 9 -0.17 5.27 -3.70
N ILE A 10 -1.20 4.44 -3.44
CA ILE A 10 -1.08 2.97 -3.51
C ILE A 10 -0.60 2.51 -4.90
N ALA A 11 -1.06 3.17 -5.96
CA ALA A 11 -0.66 2.85 -7.33
C ALA A 11 0.83 3.12 -7.59
N GLU A 12 1.39 4.19 -7.02
CA GLU A 12 2.81 4.51 -7.18
C GLU A 12 3.68 3.48 -6.49
N ILE A 13 3.30 3.07 -5.28
CA ILE A 13 3.99 2.02 -4.54
C ILE A 13 3.99 0.70 -5.33
N ILE A 14 2.85 0.30 -5.91
CA ILE A 14 2.78 -0.93 -6.72
C ILE A 14 3.56 -0.80 -8.04
N ASN A 15 3.62 0.38 -8.64
CA ASN A 15 4.41 0.59 -9.85
C ASN A 15 5.92 0.45 -9.58
N GLN A 16 6.38 0.91 -8.41
CA GLN A 16 7.77 0.77 -7.97
C GLN A 16 8.07 -0.64 -7.44
N HIS A 17 7.08 -1.27 -6.81
CA HIS A 17 7.17 -2.58 -6.16
C HIS A 17 5.99 -3.48 -6.57
N PRO A 18 5.97 -4.01 -7.81
CA PRO A 18 4.87 -4.84 -8.29
C PRO A 18 4.59 -6.07 -7.43
N GLU A 19 5.62 -6.60 -6.76
CA GLU A 19 5.55 -7.71 -5.81
C GLU A 19 4.65 -7.44 -4.60
N LEU A 20 4.40 -6.17 -4.26
CA LEU A 20 3.51 -5.80 -3.14
C LEU A 20 2.03 -5.91 -3.49
N LEU A 21 1.65 -6.06 -4.77
CA LEU A 21 0.25 -6.15 -5.18
C LEU A 21 -0.47 -7.29 -4.44
N ASP A 22 0.10 -8.50 -4.47
CA ASP A 22 -0.51 -9.66 -3.81
C ASP A 22 -0.53 -9.50 -2.29
N THR A 23 0.53 -8.90 -1.73
CA THR A 23 0.60 -8.57 -0.29
C THR A 23 -0.53 -7.62 0.12
N PHE A 24 -0.79 -6.57 -0.65
CA PHE A 24 -1.87 -5.61 -0.37
C PHE A 24 -3.25 -6.25 -0.56
N ILE A 25 -3.45 -7.09 -1.57
CA ILE A 25 -4.71 -7.83 -1.73
C ILE A 25 -4.97 -8.72 -0.50
N ASN A 26 -3.95 -9.42 -0.01
CA ASN A 26 -4.02 -10.26 1.18
C ASN A 26 -4.27 -9.46 2.48
N LEU A 27 -3.79 -8.21 2.54
CA LEU A 27 -4.07 -7.29 3.65
C LEU A 27 -5.48 -6.70 3.61
N GLY A 28 -6.20 -6.82 2.49
CA GLY A 28 -7.59 -6.40 2.36
C GLY A 28 -7.83 -5.31 1.32
N PHE A 29 -6.80 -4.83 0.61
CA PHE A 29 -6.95 -3.85 -0.48
C PHE A 29 -7.52 -4.47 -1.76
N ARG A 30 -8.52 -5.34 -1.66
CA ARG A 30 -9.08 -6.15 -2.76
C ARG A 30 -9.44 -5.35 -4.03
N PRO A 31 -10.01 -4.13 -3.97
CA PRO A 31 -10.36 -3.38 -5.17
C PRO A 31 -9.16 -3.08 -6.09
N ILE A 32 -7.95 -2.97 -5.55
CA ILE A 32 -6.76 -2.64 -6.34
C ILE A 32 -6.28 -3.81 -7.22
N ALA A 33 -6.81 -5.02 -7.03
CA ALA A 33 -6.58 -6.14 -7.95
C ALA A 33 -7.06 -5.78 -9.37
N ASN A 34 -8.14 -5.00 -9.47
CA ASN A 34 -8.60 -4.45 -10.73
C ASN A 34 -7.66 -3.31 -11.17
N LYS A 35 -7.04 -3.46 -12.35
CA LYS A 35 -6.12 -2.46 -12.90
C LYS A 35 -6.78 -1.08 -13.06
N ALA A 36 -8.02 -1.00 -13.55
CA ALA A 36 -8.69 0.29 -13.72
C ALA A 36 -8.95 1.01 -12.38
N MET A 37 -9.30 0.26 -11.32
CA MET A 37 -9.43 0.82 -9.96
C MET A 37 -8.09 1.30 -9.42
N ARG A 38 -7.03 0.52 -9.61
CA ARG A 38 -5.67 0.87 -9.19
C ARG A 38 -5.18 2.13 -9.92
N GLU A 39 -5.41 2.24 -11.22
CA GLU A 39 -5.00 3.39 -12.04
C GLU A 39 -5.89 4.63 -11.89
N SER A 40 -7.01 4.54 -11.16
CA SER A 40 -7.89 5.68 -10.88
C SER A 40 -7.80 6.08 -9.41
N VAL A 41 -8.60 5.44 -8.56
CA VAL A 41 -8.67 5.72 -7.12
C VAL A 41 -7.32 5.46 -6.46
N GLY A 42 -6.60 4.41 -6.87
CA GLY A 42 -5.29 4.08 -6.32
C GLY A 42 -4.20 5.12 -6.58
N ARG A 43 -4.38 6.03 -7.57
CA ARG A 43 -3.45 7.15 -7.82
C ARG A 43 -3.69 8.35 -6.91
N ILE A 44 -4.83 8.40 -6.23
CA ILE A 44 -5.24 9.55 -5.39
C ILE A 44 -5.12 9.19 -3.91
N ILE A 45 -5.49 7.95 -3.56
CA ILE A 45 -5.50 7.50 -2.17
C ILE A 45 -4.12 7.00 -1.75
N SER A 46 -3.60 7.58 -0.68
CA SER A 46 -2.37 7.10 -0.03
C SER A 46 -2.56 5.72 0.60
N LEU A 47 -1.47 4.99 0.80
CA LEU A 47 -1.52 3.67 1.43
C LEU A 47 -2.09 3.73 2.86
N LYS A 48 -1.71 4.75 3.64
CA LYS A 48 -2.24 5.03 4.98
C LYS A 48 -3.75 5.30 4.97
N ASN A 49 -4.22 6.15 4.05
CA ASN A 49 -5.65 6.46 3.95
C ASN A 49 -6.46 5.26 3.48
N GLY A 50 -5.94 4.51 2.50
CA GLY A 50 -6.57 3.28 2.03
C GLY A 50 -6.71 2.24 3.13
N ALA A 51 -5.68 2.07 3.98
CA ALA A 51 -5.73 1.17 5.14
C ALA A 51 -6.85 1.59 6.12
N SER A 52 -6.93 2.88 6.44
CA SER A 52 -7.99 3.44 7.30
C SER A 52 -9.39 3.16 6.74
N MET A 53 -9.59 3.38 5.44
CA MET A 53 -10.89 3.20 4.77
C MET A 53 -11.39 1.75 4.78
N ILE A 54 -10.48 0.77 4.73
CA ILE A 54 -10.84 -0.66 4.80
C ILE A 54 -10.80 -1.23 6.23
N GLY A 55 -10.54 -0.39 7.24
CA GLY A 55 -10.42 -0.82 8.63
C GLY A 55 -9.19 -1.67 8.92
N LEU A 56 -8.11 -1.55 8.12
CA LEU A 56 -6.84 -2.22 8.38
C LEU A 56 -6.04 -1.44 9.44
N PRO A 57 -5.71 -2.04 10.60
CA PRO A 57 -4.86 -1.38 11.59
C PRO A 57 -3.52 -1.00 11.00
N LEU A 58 -3.10 0.26 11.20
CA LEU A 58 -1.87 0.79 10.63
C LEU A 58 -0.63 -0.02 11.07
N ASP A 59 -0.59 -0.44 12.34
CA ASP A 59 0.48 -1.29 12.86
C ASP A 59 0.61 -2.62 12.09
N LYS A 60 -0.51 -3.23 11.70
CA LYS A 60 -0.51 -4.48 10.92
C LYS A 60 0.07 -4.26 9.54
N LEU A 61 -0.27 -3.16 8.88
CA LEU A 61 0.31 -2.78 7.59
C LEU A 61 1.84 -2.59 7.73
N ILE A 62 2.28 -1.81 8.70
CA ILE A 62 3.70 -1.51 8.94
C ILE A 62 4.49 -2.79 9.24
N GLN A 63 3.98 -3.66 10.12
CA GLN A 63 4.62 -4.93 10.47
C GLN A 63 4.74 -5.84 9.24
N THR A 64 3.71 -5.90 8.42
CA THR A 64 3.73 -6.72 7.19
C THR A 64 4.78 -6.21 6.22
N LEU A 65 4.89 -4.90 5.99
CA LEU A 65 5.93 -4.31 5.15
C LEU A 65 7.34 -4.60 5.69
N LYS A 66 7.54 -4.45 7.01
CA LYS A 66 8.83 -4.75 7.67
C LYS A 66 9.21 -6.23 7.55
N TRP A 67 8.26 -7.15 7.72
CA TRP A 67 8.49 -8.59 7.54
C TRP A 67 8.87 -8.95 6.09
N ASN A 68 8.39 -8.19 5.11
CA ASN A 68 8.80 -8.32 3.71
C ASN A 68 10.11 -7.58 3.38
N GLY A 69 10.82 -7.06 4.38
CA GLY A 69 12.14 -6.44 4.21
C GLY A 69 12.13 -4.95 3.85
N TYR A 70 10.98 -4.28 3.92
CA TYR A 70 10.88 -2.84 3.64
C TYR A 70 11.09 -2.00 4.89
N LYS A 71 11.81 -0.89 4.72
CA LYS A 71 11.78 0.21 5.69
C LYS A 71 10.50 1.02 5.45
N VAL A 72 9.76 1.33 6.51
CA VAL A 72 8.56 2.15 6.41
C VAL A 72 8.86 3.56 6.94
N ILE A 73 8.44 4.57 6.19
CA ILE A 73 8.54 5.99 6.55
C ILE A 73 7.18 6.68 6.40
N GLU A 74 7.07 7.85 7.02
CA GLU A 74 5.94 8.78 6.89
C GLU A 74 6.55 10.14 6.57
N GLU A 75 6.75 10.44 5.29
CA GLU A 75 7.20 11.75 4.83
C GLU A 75 5.96 12.56 4.40
N GLU A 76 5.90 13.84 4.78
CA GLU A 76 4.79 14.75 4.41
C GLU A 76 4.97 15.33 3.00
#